data_AF-A0A7V7KC79-F1
#
_entry.id   AF-A0A7V7KC79-F1
#
_cell.length_a   1.000
_cell.length_b   1.000
_cell.length_c   1.000
_cell.angle_alpha   90.00
_cell.angle_beta   90.00
_cell.angle_gamma   90.00
#
_symmetry.space_group_name_H-M   'P 1'
#
loop_
_entity.id
_entity.type
_entity.pdbx_description
1 polymer ?
#
loop_
_entity_poly.entity_id
_entity_poly.type
_entity_poly.pdbx_seq_one_letter_code
_entity_poly.pdbx_strand_id
1 'polypeptide(L)'
;MEIIGPHHPLRQAAESLVRTIYAKQYGAIPREFPEMLVALLNKQDQPVCVAGVRFGEDGYFSETYLDGPLEAALSAAAGKLVSRQTILEVTNLACIRIGSSFMLVHEIVAHCRGQGMRWGVFTATRRLRRVIGASCLPLLKLVPARRRRVANPLDWGTYYETDPWVCAIPDSIVKPLAFFDRGLGHSQAVGKEAVEIVHG
;
A
#
# COMPACT_ATOMS: atom_id res chain seq x y z
N MET A 1 -0.25 -10.97 -12.39
CA MET A 1 -0.36 -9.55 -12.01
C MET A 1 -0.29 -8.73 -13.27
N GLU A 2 -1.11 -7.69 -13.41
CA GLU A 2 -1.13 -6.79 -14.58
C GLU A 2 -0.54 -5.43 -14.23
N ILE A 3 0.30 -4.86 -15.11
CA ILE A 3 0.91 -3.53 -14.93
C ILE A 3 0.12 -2.53 -15.80
N ILE A 4 -0.46 -1.53 -15.15
CA ILE A 4 -1.42 -0.61 -15.74
C ILE A 4 -0.82 0.80 -15.74
N GLY A 5 -0.21 1.20 -16.86
CA GLY A 5 0.29 2.55 -17.09
C GLY A 5 -0.82 3.58 -17.43
N PRO A 6 -0.46 4.85 -17.68
CA PRO A 6 -1.43 5.93 -17.90
C PRO A 6 -2.39 5.73 -19.09
N HIS A 7 -1.92 5.08 -20.15
CA HIS A 7 -2.70 4.82 -21.37
C HIS A 7 -3.26 3.39 -21.46
N HIS A 8 -3.14 2.60 -20.39
CA HIS A 8 -3.58 1.21 -20.41
C HIS A 8 -5.12 1.10 -20.45
N PRO A 9 -5.72 0.19 -21.24
CA PRO A 9 -7.19 0.07 -21.34
C PRO A 9 -7.90 -0.15 -20.00
N LEU A 10 -7.26 -0.87 -19.07
CA LEU A 10 -7.80 -1.12 -17.73
C LEU A 10 -7.63 0.04 -16.74
N ARG A 11 -6.99 1.16 -17.12
CA ARG A 11 -6.67 2.27 -16.21
C ARG A 11 -7.92 2.82 -15.53
N GLN A 12 -8.94 3.15 -16.32
CA GLN A 12 -10.19 3.70 -15.78
C GLN A 12 -10.89 2.71 -14.85
N ALA A 13 -10.90 1.42 -15.19
CA ALA A 13 -11.52 0.38 -14.36
C ALA A 13 -10.77 0.21 -13.02
N ALA A 14 -9.43 0.22 -13.05
CA ALA A 14 -8.59 0.11 -11.86
C ALA A 14 -8.79 1.29 -10.90
N GLU A 15 -8.74 2.53 -11.40
CA GLU A 15 -8.98 3.70 -10.56
C GLU A 15 -10.42 3.74 -10.02
N SER A 16 -11.40 3.34 -10.84
CA SER A 16 -12.81 3.29 -10.42
C SER A 16 -13.03 2.30 -9.29
N LEU A 17 -12.32 1.16 -9.31
CA LEU A 17 -12.35 0.20 -8.21
C LEU A 17 -11.84 0.84 -6.91
N VAL A 18 -10.68 1.50 -6.96
CA VAL A 18 -10.10 2.17 -5.79
C VAL A 18 -11.06 3.22 -5.26
N ARG A 19 -11.58 4.11 -6.11
CA ARG A 19 -12.54 5.16 -5.73
C ARG A 19 -13.78 4.55 -5.07
N THR A 20 -14.34 3.49 -5.64
CA THR A 20 -15.53 2.81 -5.10
C THR A 20 -15.29 2.26 -3.71
N ILE A 21 -14.16 1.60 -3.50
CA ILE A 21 -13.83 0.98 -2.21
C ILE A 21 -13.55 2.06 -1.16
N TYR A 22 -12.79 3.10 -1.49
CA TYR A 22 -12.50 4.21 -0.57
C TYR A 22 -13.75 5.02 -0.20
N ALA A 23 -14.62 5.28 -1.18
CA ALA A 23 -15.89 5.95 -0.94
C ALA A 23 -16.78 5.14 0.00
N LYS A 24 -16.89 3.83 -0.24
CA LYS A 24 -17.68 2.93 0.63
C LYS A 24 -17.11 2.84 2.05
N GLN A 25 -15.79 2.78 2.18
CA GLN A 25 -15.12 2.51 3.47
C GLN A 25 -14.95 3.77 4.33
N TYR A 26 -14.67 4.92 3.71
CA TYR A 26 -14.30 6.15 4.42
C TYR A 26 -15.11 7.37 4.00
N GLY A 27 -15.99 7.26 2.99
CA GLY A 27 -16.53 8.44 2.32
C GLY A 27 -15.46 9.24 1.57
N ALA A 28 -14.36 8.59 1.20
CA ALA A 28 -13.22 9.23 0.55
C ALA A 28 -13.32 9.18 -0.98
N ILE A 29 -12.80 10.20 -1.65
CA ILE A 29 -12.79 10.37 -3.11
C ILE A 29 -11.34 10.65 -3.54
N PRO A 30 -10.46 9.63 -3.60
CA PRO A 30 -9.10 9.81 -4.08
C PRO A 30 -9.12 10.30 -5.54
N ARG A 31 -8.45 11.43 -5.79
CA ARG A 31 -8.41 12.09 -7.10
C ARG A 31 -7.17 11.73 -7.90
N GLU A 32 -6.04 11.72 -7.21
CA GLU A 32 -4.72 11.49 -7.77
C GLU A 32 -4.35 10.01 -7.66
N PHE A 33 -3.67 9.52 -8.69
CA PHE A 33 -3.18 8.16 -8.79
C PHE A 33 -1.78 8.22 -9.39
N PRO A 34 -0.83 7.37 -8.96
CA PRO A 34 0.48 7.31 -9.58
C PRO A 34 0.39 6.84 -11.04
N GLU A 35 1.45 7.07 -11.80
CA GLU A 35 1.52 6.63 -13.20
C GLU A 35 1.45 5.11 -13.32
N MET A 36 2.07 4.38 -12.39
CA MET A 36 2.01 2.93 -12.35
C MET A 36 0.93 2.45 -11.37
N LEU A 37 -0.10 1.81 -11.92
CA LEU A 37 -1.00 0.95 -11.15
C LEU A 37 -0.66 -0.50 -11.43
N VAL A 38 -0.99 -1.37 -10.48
CA VAL A 38 -0.79 -2.80 -10.57
C VAL A 38 -2.04 -3.52 -10.09
N ALA A 39 -2.50 -4.53 -10.82
CA ALA A 39 -3.76 -5.20 -10.51
C ALA A 39 -3.68 -6.74 -10.51
N LEU A 40 -4.51 -7.36 -9.67
CA LEU A 40 -4.97 -8.73 -9.88
C LEU A 40 -6.28 -8.69 -10.66
N LEU A 41 -6.37 -9.53 -11.69
CA LEU A 41 -7.57 -9.65 -12.53
C LEU A 41 -8.37 -10.91 -12.16
N ASN A 42 -9.68 -10.87 -12.37
CA ASN A 42 -10.53 -12.06 -12.31
C ASN A 42 -10.51 -12.83 -13.65
N LYS A 43 -11.35 -13.88 -13.76
CA LYS A 43 -11.48 -14.70 -14.98
C LYS A 43 -12.10 -13.95 -16.17
N GLN A 44 -12.60 -12.74 -15.95
CA GLN A 44 -13.19 -11.86 -16.96
C GLN A 44 -12.29 -10.64 -17.24
N ASP A 45 -11.01 -10.73 -16.89
CA ASP A 45 -9.99 -9.66 -17.07
C ASP A 45 -10.34 -8.33 -16.39
N GLN A 46 -11.17 -8.36 -15.35
CA GLN A 46 -11.51 -7.17 -14.56
C GLN A 46 -10.65 -7.06 -13.30
N PRO A 47 -10.17 -5.85 -12.94
CA PRO A 47 -9.45 -5.64 -11.70
C PRO A 47 -10.29 -6.01 -10.47
N VAL A 48 -9.73 -6.83 -9.59
CA VAL A 48 -10.34 -7.19 -8.28
C VAL A 48 -9.51 -6.76 -7.08
N CYS A 49 -8.27 -6.35 -7.33
CA CYS A 49 -7.35 -5.80 -6.34
C CYS A 49 -6.36 -4.93 -7.09
N VAL A 50 -6.20 -3.68 -6.65
CA VAL A 50 -5.39 -2.66 -7.32
C VAL A 50 -4.51 -2.00 -6.29
N ALA A 51 -3.27 -1.70 -6.66
CA ALA A 51 -2.36 -0.85 -5.91
C ALA A 51 -1.72 0.17 -6.85
N GLY A 52 -1.48 1.37 -6.35
CA GLY A 52 -0.52 2.29 -6.95
C GLY A 52 0.90 1.94 -6.53
N VAL A 53 1.85 2.18 -7.42
CA VAL A 53 3.27 1.97 -7.17
C VAL A 53 4.04 3.22 -7.59
N ARG A 54 4.95 3.68 -6.74
CA ARG A 54 5.83 4.82 -7.00
C ARG A 54 7.30 4.42 -6.76
N PHE A 55 8.17 4.91 -7.62
CA PHE A 55 9.63 4.80 -7.48
C PHE A 55 10.26 6.16 -7.23
N GLY A 56 11.59 6.17 -7.05
CA GLY A 56 12.34 7.37 -6.71
C GLY A 56 12.22 8.48 -7.76
N GLU A 57 12.13 8.11 -9.04
CA GLU A 57 11.91 9.04 -10.16
C GLU A 57 10.53 9.72 -10.15
N ASP A 58 9.49 9.04 -9.66
CA ASP A 58 8.11 9.57 -9.64
C ASP A 58 7.84 10.48 -8.43
N GLY A 59 8.75 10.47 -7.45
CA GLY A 59 8.52 11.01 -6.12
C GLY A 59 7.60 10.12 -5.28
N TYR A 60 7.69 10.29 -3.95
CA TYR A 60 6.89 9.51 -3.02
C TYR A 60 5.77 10.37 -2.42
N PHE A 61 4.56 9.82 -2.37
CA PHE A 61 3.45 10.50 -1.73
C PHE A 61 3.70 10.74 -0.25
N SER A 62 4.32 9.77 0.45
CA SER A 62 4.61 9.87 1.88
C SER A 62 5.46 11.09 2.26
N GLU A 63 6.17 11.70 1.31
CA GLU A 63 6.92 12.95 1.52
C GLU A 63 5.98 14.11 1.91
N THR A 64 4.70 14.07 1.56
CA THR A 64 3.71 15.05 2.03
C THR A 64 3.65 15.12 3.57
N TYR A 65 3.88 13.98 4.25
CA TYR A 65 3.82 13.88 5.71
C TYR A 65 5.15 14.19 6.39
N LEU A 66 6.25 14.29 5.64
CA LEU A 66 7.62 14.43 6.14
C LEU A 66 8.13 15.85 5.91
N ASP A 67 9.01 16.33 6.78
CA ASP A 67 9.67 17.64 6.62
C ASP A 67 10.91 17.59 5.69
N GLY A 68 11.20 16.41 5.15
CA GLY A 68 12.33 16.15 4.24
C GLY A 68 12.09 14.89 3.40
N PRO A 69 13.08 14.47 2.60
CA PRO A 69 12.91 13.37 1.67
C PRO A 69 12.76 12.03 2.38
N LEU A 70 12.03 11.09 1.76
CA LEU A 70 11.66 9.82 2.36
C LEU A 70 12.88 8.99 2.77
N GLU A 71 13.93 8.95 1.94
CA GLU A 71 15.13 8.17 2.21
C GLU A 71 15.90 8.66 3.45
N ALA A 72 15.82 9.95 3.79
CA ALA A 72 16.45 10.49 4.99
C ALA A 72 15.72 10.03 6.26
N ALA A 73 14.39 10.10 6.26
CA ALA A 73 13.57 9.61 7.36
C ALA A 73 13.74 8.09 7.56
N LEU A 74 13.79 7.35 6.45
CA LEU A 74 14.00 5.90 6.48
C LEU A 74 15.42 5.54 6.94
N SER A 75 16.45 6.27 6.51
CA SER A 75 17.83 6.06 6.95
C SER A 75 17.97 6.24 8.46
N ALA A 76 17.35 7.30 9.01
CA ALA A 76 17.34 7.57 10.44
C ALA A 76 16.64 6.44 11.22
N ALA A 77 15.48 5.98 10.75
CA ALA A 77 14.74 4.89 11.39
C ALA A 77 15.45 3.53 11.27
N ALA A 78 16.15 3.27 10.16
CA ALA A 78 16.83 2.02 9.90
C ALA A 78 18.24 1.94 10.51
N GLY A 79 18.80 3.07 10.98
CA GLY A 79 20.16 3.14 11.50
C GLY A 79 21.26 2.90 10.45
N LYS A 80 20.93 3.05 9.16
CA LYS A 80 21.87 2.87 8.04
C LYS A 80 21.43 3.74 6.86
N LEU A 81 22.39 4.10 6.00
CA LEU A 81 22.08 4.85 4.79
C LEU A 81 21.18 4.03 3.85
N VAL A 82 20.08 4.62 3.42
CA VAL A 82 19.15 4.08 2.43
C VAL A 82 19.19 4.96 1.19
N SER A 83 19.41 4.34 0.03
CA SER A 83 19.35 5.04 -1.26
C SER A 83 17.89 5.17 -1.70
N ARG A 84 17.53 6.36 -2.21
CA ARG A 84 16.21 6.66 -2.76
C ARG A 84 15.80 5.64 -3.82
N GLN A 85 16.71 5.25 -4.71
CA GLN A 85 16.49 4.32 -5.81
C GLN A 85 16.24 2.87 -5.35
N THR A 86 16.33 2.59 -4.05
CA THR A 86 16.05 1.26 -3.49
C THR A 86 14.70 1.20 -2.76
N ILE A 87 13.90 2.27 -2.84
CA ILE A 87 12.61 2.38 -2.16
C ILE A 87 11.48 2.25 -3.20
N LEU A 88 10.55 1.34 -2.90
CA LEU A 88 9.26 1.21 -3.54
C LEU A 88 8.20 1.75 -2.58
N GLU A 89 7.34 2.65 -3.03
CA GLU A 89 6.15 3.00 -2.27
C GLU A 89 4.91 2.35 -2.89
N VAL A 90 4.17 1.62 -2.07
CA VAL A 90 2.82 1.17 -2.41
C VAL A 90 1.86 2.29 -1.99
N THR A 91 0.86 2.54 -2.82
CA THR A 91 -0.19 3.56 -2.64
C THR A 91 -1.52 2.99 -3.13
N ASN A 92 -2.63 3.72 -2.93
CA ASN A 92 -3.98 3.41 -3.41
C ASN A 92 -4.43 1.93 -3.36
N LEU A 93 -4.02 1.14 -2.34
CA LEU A 93 -4.32 -0.29 -2.29
C LEU A 93 -5.80 -0.53 -1.96
N ALA A 94 -6.52 -1.22 -2.84
CA ALA A 94 -7.94 -1.51 -2.69
C ALA A 94 -8.28 -2.86 -3.31
N CYS A 95 -8.93 -3.75 -2.55
CA CYS A 95 -9.22 -5.12 -2.99
C CYS A 95 -10.63 -5.55 -2.58
N ILE A 96 -11.30 -6.31 -3.45
CA ILE A 96 -12.66 -6.80 -3.22
C ILE A 96 -12.66 -7.99 -2.25
N ARG A 97 -11.62 -8.83 -2.34
CA ARG A 97 -11.54 -10.12 -1.64
C ARG A 97 -10.50 -10.08 -0.51
N ILE A 98 -10.85 -10.76 0.58
CA ILE A 98 -9.94 -11.06 1.69
C ILE A 98 -8.75 -11.85 1.18
N GLY A 99 -7.56 -11.45 1.62
CA GLY A 99 -6.29 -12.05 1.22
C GLY A 99 -5.71 -11.53 -0.09
N SER A 100 -6.50 -10.88 -0.97
CA SER A 100 -6.00 -10.44 -2.27
C SER A 100 -4.97 -9.33 -2.19
N SER A 101 -5.04 -8.47 -1.18
CA SER A 101 -4.05 -7.43 -0.93
C SER A 101 -2.67 -8.01 -0.62
N PHE A 102 -2.58 -9.03 0.23
CA PHE A 102 -1.33 -9.74 0.50
C PHE A 102 -0.77 -10.39 -0.75
N MET A 103 -1.61 -11.04 -1.57
CA MET A 103 -1.18 -11.62 -2.84
C MET A 103 -0.62 -10.55 -3.77
N LEU A 104 -1.32 -9.43 -3.95
CA LEU A 104 -0.86 -8.35 -4.82
C LEU A 104 0.46 -7.74 -4.32
N VAL A 105 0.57 -7.44 -3.02
CA VAL A 105 1.80 -6.89 -2.43
C VAL A 105 2.95 -7.88 -2.56
N HIS A 106 2.71 -9.18 -2.38
CA HIS A 106 3.72 -10.21 -2.60
C HIS A 106 4.24 -10.21 -4.04
N GLU A 107 3.34 -10.17 -5.03
CA GLU A 107 3.72 -10.12 -6.45
C GLU A 107 4.50 -8.85 -6.78
N ILE A 108 4.09 -7.69 -6.25
CA ILE A 108 4.81 -6.42 -6.42
C ILE A 108 6.23 -6.53 -5.85
N VAL A 109 6.38 -6.99 -4.60
CA VAL A 109 7.68 -7.12 -3.95
C VAL A 109 8.56 -8.12 -4.70
N ALA A 110 8.02 -9.27 -5.12
CA ALA A 110 8.76 -10.27 -5.88
C ALA A 110 9.26 -9.71 -7.22
N HIS A 111 8.40 -8.98 -7.95
CA HIS A 111 8.76 -8.34 -9.21
C HIS A 111 9.83 -7.25 -9.05
N CYS A 112 9.73 -6.44 -8.00
CA CYS A 112 10.63 -5.31 -7.76
C CYS A 112 11.94 -5.70 -7.06
N ARG A 113 11.99 -6.84 -6.37
CA ARG A 113 13.23 -7.37 -5.77
C ARG A 113 14.32 -7.59 -6.82
N GLY A 114 13.96 -8.12 -7.98
CA GLY A 114 14.88 -8.30 -9.11
C GLY A 114 15.43 -6.98 -9.67
N GLN A 115 14.80 -5.85 -9.36
CA GLN A 115 15.16 -4.51 -9.81
C GLN A 115 15.95 -3.72 -8.76
N GLY A 116 16.41 -4.38 -7.69
CA GLY A 116 17.22 -3.76 -6.65
C GLY A 116 16.42 -3.02 -5.57
N MET A 117 15.09 -3.13 -5.55
CA MET A 117 14.29 -2.57 -4.46
C MET A 117 14.55 -3.32 -3.15
N ARG A 118 14.83 -2.54 -2.09
CA ARG A 118 15.21 -3.05 -0.76
C ARG A 118 14.24 -2.66 0.33
N TRP A 119 13.32 -1.74 0.06
CA TRP A 119 12.36 -1.22 1.01
C TRP A 119 10.99 -1.05 0.37
N GLY A 120 9.96 -1.54 1.06
CA GLY A 120 8.57 -1.20 0.78
C GLY A 120 8.08 -0.15 1.78
N VAL A 121 7.57 0.97 1.28
CA VAL A 121 6.95 2.05 2.07
C VAL A 121 5.47 2.11 1.79
N PHE A 122 4.68 2.39 2.84
CA PHE A 122 3.24 2.49 2.75
C PHE A 122 2.65 3.26 3.93
N THR A 123 1.51 3.91 3.72
CA THR A 123 0.73 4.51 4.81
C THR A 123 -0.28 3.49 5.37
N ALA A 124 -0.08 3.02 6.60
CA ALA A 124 -0.91 2.00 7.23
C ALA A 124 -1.79 2.53 8.37
N THR A 125 -3.07 2.16 8.33
CA THR A 125 -4.03 2.36 9.43
C THR A 125 -3.60 1.64 10.70
N ARG A 126 -4.13 2.04 11.86
CA ARG A 126 -3.89 1.34 13.14
C ARG A 126 -4.20 -0.15 13.07
N ARG A 127 -5.29 -0.55 12.38
CA ARG A 127 -5.65 -1.97 12.22
C ARG A 127 -4.60 -2.73 11.43
N LEU A 128 -4.19 -2.21 10.27
CA LEU A 128 -3.19 -2.87 9.43
C LEU A 128 -1.84 -3.00 10.15
N ARG A 129 -1.42 -1.95 10.87
CA ARG A 129 -0.20 -2.00 11.70
C ARG A 129 -0.25 -3.12 12.76
N ARG A 130 -1.41 -3.38 13.37
CA ARG A 130 -1.58 -4.47 14.34
C ARG A 130 -1.46 -5.84 13.68
N VAL A 131 -2.08 -6.02 12.51
CA VAL A 131 -2.01 -7.28 11.76
C VAL A 131 -0.56 -7.60 11.38
N ILE A 132 0.15 -6.63 10.79
CA ILE A 132 1.56 -6.79 10.41
C ILE A 132 2.45 -7.06 11.63
N GLY A 133 2.23 -6.32 12.73
CA GLY A 133 2.97 -6.52 13.97
C GLY A 133 2.79 -7.90 14.59
N ALA A 134 1.59 -8.49 14.46
CA ALA A 134 1.32 -9.86 14.91
C ALA A 134 2.04 -10.92 14.04
N SER A 135 2.42 -10.60 12.81
CA SER A 135 3.17 -11.49 11.90
C SER A 135 4.70 -11.41 12.08
N CYS A 136 5.20 -10.77 13.14
CA CYS A 136 6.63 -10.58 13.42
C CYS A 136 7.42 -9.89 12.28
N LEU A 137 6.73 -9.16 11.39
CA LEU A 137 7.39 -8.36 10.37
C LEU A 137 7.96 -7.09 11.02
N PRO A 138 9.20 -6.70 10.69
CA PRO A 138 9.90 -5.53 11.24
C PRO A 138 9.34 -4.22 10.67
N LEU A 139 8.14 -3.86 11.12
CA LEU A 139 7.45 -2.66 10.68
C LEU A 139 8.10 -1.42 11.32
N LEU A 140 8.86 -0.66 10.54
CA LEU A 140 9.39 0.63 10.97
C LEU A 140 8.30 1.69 10.81
N LYS A 141 7.98 2.41 11.90
CA LYS A 141 7.07 3.57 11.86
C LYS A 141 7.90 4.84 11.68
N LEU A 142 7.68 5.57 10.59
CA LEU A 142 8.45 6.76 10.26
C LEU A 142 7.80 8.03 10.84
N VAL A 143 6.54 8.29 10.47
CA VAL A 143 5.81 9.49 10.90
C VAL A 143 4.30 9.23 10.94
N PRO A 144 3.53 9.87 11.84
CA PRO A 144 2.07 9.86 11.74
C PRO A 144 1.62 10.55 10.45
N ALA A 145 0.73 9.92 9.69
CA ALA A 145 0.15 10.51 8.49
C ALA A 145 -0.96 11.49 8.90
N ARG A 146 -0.57 12.73 9.16
CA ARG A 146 -1.47 13.76 9.70
C ARG A 146 -2.29 14.39 8.57
N ARG A 147 -3.62 14.36 8.69
CA ARG A 147 -4.58 14.96 7.74
C ARG A 147 -4.22 16.39 7.29
N ARG A 148 -3.70 17.23 8.18
CA ARG A 148 -3.33 18.63 7.87
C ARG A 148 -2.17 18.79 6.88
N ARG A 149 -1.48 17.70 6.53
CA ARG A 149 -0.31 17.72 5.65
C ARG A 149 -0.66 17.48 4.17
N VAL A 150 -1.85 16.95 3.89
CA VAL A 150 -2.30 16.75 2.50
C VAL A 150 -3.06 17.97 1.99
N ALA A 151 -2.97 18.22 0.68
CA ALA A 151 -3.59 19.38 0.03
C ALA A 151 -5.12 19.40 0.14
N ASN A 152 -5.76 18.23 -0.07
CA ASN A 152 -7.22 18.10 -0.08
C ASN A 152 -7.72 17.21 1.07
N PRO A 153 -7.63 17.65 2.33
CA PRO A 153 -7.93 16.81 3.49
C PRO A 153 -9.40 16.38 3.57
N LEU A 154 -10.32 17.10 2.94
CA LEU A 154 -11.75 16.77 2.91
C LEU A 154 -12.04 15.56 2.01
N ASP A 155 -11.28 15.38 0.92
CA ASP A 155 -11.46 14.26 0.00
C ASP A 155 -11.17 12.91 0.64
N TRP A 156 -10.53 12.87 1.81
CA TRP A 156 -10.20 11.62 2.50
C TRP A 156 -11.26 11.15 3.51
N GLY A 157 -12.38 11.88 3.67
CA GLY A 157 -13.46 11.50 4.57
C GLY A 157 -12.98 11.15 5.99
N THR A 158 -13.36 9.97 6.48
CA THR A 158 -12.97 9.46 7.82
C THR A 158 -11.65 8.69 7.82
N TYR A 159 -10.92 8.61 6.71
CA TYR A 159 -9.69 7.81 6.64
C TYR A 159 -8.69 8.14 7.75
N TYR A 160 -8.43 9.43 7.99
CA TYR A 160 -7.43 9.84 8.98
C TYR A 160 -7.85 9.58 10.43
N GLU A 161 -9.12 9.27 10.70
CA GLU A 161 -9.58 8.82 12.02
C GLU A 161 -9.05 7.43 12.36
N THR A 162 -8.54 6.69 11.36
CA THR A 162 -7.94 5.37 11.53
C THR A 162 -6.53 5.39 12.12
N ASP A 163 -6.01 6.57 12.51
CA ASP A 163 -4.64 6.78 13.00
C ASP A 163 -3.59 6.17 12.05
N PRO A 164 -3.55 6.66 10.79
CA PRO A 164 -2.60 6.18 9.81
C PRO A 164 -1.18 6.67 10.08
N TRP A 165 -0.20 5.84 9.75
CA TRP A 165 1.23 6.15 9.85
C TRP A 165 1.95 5.75 8.58
N VAL A 166 2.93 6.54 8.18
CA VAL A 166 3.92 6.12 7.18
C VAL A 166 4.80 5.06 7.82
N CYS A 167 4.89 3.91 7.17
CA CYS A 167 5.64 2.77 7.61
C CYS A 167 6.57 2.25 6.51
N ALA A 168 7.62 1.53 6.92
CA ALA A 168 8.53 0.87 6.02
C ALA A 168 8.80 -0.57 6.47
N ILE A 169 9.02 -1.46 5.51
CA ILE A 169 9.46 -2.84 5.72
C ILE A 169 10.67 -3.11 4.82
N PRO A 170 11.77 -3.68 5.34
CA PRO A 170 12.90 -4.14 4.53
C PRO A 170 12.54 -5.40 3.73
N ASP A 171 12.98 -5.45 2.47
CA ASP A 171 12.75 -6.59 1.57
C ASP A 171 13.36 -7.90 2.09
N SER A 172 14.48 -7.82 2.83
CA SER A 172 15.21 -8.99 3.35
C SER A 172 14.40 -9.90 4.28
N ILE A 173 13.19 -9.48 4.66
CA ILE A 173 12.33 -10.18 5.61
C ILE A 173 11.00 -10.62 4.96
N VAL A 174 10.74 -10.25 3.70
CA VAL A 174 9.68 -10.87 2.89
C VAL A 174 10.22 -12.21 2.36
N LYS A 175 10.47 -13.17 3.27
CA LYS A 175 10.33 -14.58 2.90
C LYS A 175 8.90 -14.77 2.38
N PRO A 176 8.63 -15.76 1.52
CA PRO A 176 7.25 -16.01 1.08
C PRO A 176 6.37 -15.99 2.33
N LEU A 177 5.23 -15.30 2.26
CA LEU A 177 4.20 -15.27 3.29
C LEU A 177 3.57 -16.67 3.51
N ALA A 178 4.40 -17.73 3.44
CA ALA A 178 4.14 -19.15 3.63
C ALA A 178 3.60 -19.49 5.03
N PHE A 179 3.40 -18.49 5.90
CA PHE A 179 2.75 -18.67 7.19
C PHE A 179 1.22 -18.78 7.09
N PHE A 180 0.58 -18.31 6.01
CA PHE A 180 -0.88 -18.29 5.93
C PHE A 180 -1.53 -19.45 5.15
N ASP A 181 -0.74 -20.32 4.51
CA ASP A 181 -1.27 -21.54 3.87
C ASP A 181 -1.87 -22.56 4.87
N ARG A 182 -1.61 -22.41 6.17
CA ARG A 182 -2.12 -23.32 7.23
C ARG A 182 -3.33 -22.80 8.02
N GLY A 183 -3.89 -21.65 7.66
CA GLY A 183 -4.92 -20.97 8.48
C GLY A 183 -6.32 -20.88 7.89
N LEU A 184 -6.58 -21.33 6.65
CA LEU A 184 -7.94 -21.34 6.07
C LEU A 184 -8.73 -22.57 6.56
N GLY A 185 -8.79 -22.76 7.87
CA GLY A 185 -9.72 -23.63 8.56
C GLY A 185 -10.94 -22.83 9.01
N HIS A 186 -12.12 -23.29 8.61
CA HIS A 186 -13.43 -22.73 8.94
C HIS A 186 -13.52 -22.06 10.32
N SER A 187 -13.70 -20.73 10.34
CA SER A 187 -14.35 -20.05 11.45
C SER A 187 -15.17 -18.87 10.95
N GLN A 188 -16.49 -19.05 10.97
CA GLN A 188 -17.47 -18.00 10.80
C GLN A 188 -17.55 -17.20 12.11
N ALA A 189 -16.79 -16.11 12.18
CA ALA A 189 -17.12 -14.86 12.88
C ALA A 189 -15.85 -14.00 12.92
N VAL A 190 -15.89 -12.85 12.24
CA VAL A 190 -15.30 -11.55 12.63
C VAL A 190 -15.48 -10.62 11.41
N GLY A 191 -16.11 -9.47 11.64
CA GLY A 191 -16.64 -8.60 10.59
C GLY A 191 -15.60 -7.80 9.80
N LYS A 192 -16.06 -7.37 8.61
CA LYS A 192 -15.48 -6.31 7.76
C LYS A 192 -13.99 -6.49 7.43
N GLU A 193 -13.68 -7.44 6.55
CA GLU A 193 -12.40 -7.59 5.84
C GLU A 193 -12.76 -7.74 4.36
N ALA A 194 -12.20 -7.05 3.38
CA ALA A 194 -10.82 -6.60 3.24
C ALA A 194 -10.77 -5.22 2.62
N VAL A 195 -10.16 -4.27 3.31
CA VAL A 195 -9.43 -3.23 2.59
C VAL A 195 -8.15 -2.92 3.36
N GLU A 196 -7.04 -3.47 2.88
CA GLU A 196 -5.71 -3.08 3.32
C GLU A 196 -5.36 -1.81 2.57
N ILE A 197 -5.71 -0.67 3.15
CA ILE A 197 -5.59 0.58 2.42
C ILE A 197 -4.26 1.24 2.72
N VAL A 198 -3.36 1.09 1.78
CA VAL A 198 -2.14 1.87 1.66
C VAL A 198 -2.46 3.12 0.83
N HIS A 199 -2.12 4.31 1.34
CA HIS A 199 -2.48 5.58 0.72
C HIS A 199 -1.29 6.23 0.01
N GLY A 200 -1.59 6.80 -1.16
CA GLY A 200 -0.83 7.89 -1.75
C GLY A 200 -1.42 8.44 -3.04
#